data_AF-A0A9E1I0I0-F1
#
_entry.id   AF-A0A9E1I0I0-F1
#
_cell.length_a   1.000
_cell.length_b   1.000
_cell.length_c   1.000
_cell.angle_alpha   90.00
_cell.angle_beta   90.00
_cell.angle_gamma   90.00
#
_symmetry.space_group_name_H-M   'P 1'
#
loop_
_entity.id
_entity.type
_entity.pdbx_description
1 polymer ?
#
loop_
_entity_poly.entity_id
_entity_poly.type
_entity_poly.pdbx_seq_one_letter_code
_entity_poly.pdbx_strand_id
1 'polypeptide(L)'
;MFVISTIVIYKSKYGSTKQYAEWIAEELNCKVLDAKNIGISDILHYNTIIYGGGLYAETIAGVTLLTKNRDKLKDKKLIVFTTGITPIDCRDYYDKLVIKKNFGSISLSDFKIYNFPGKMVTSELSFVHRTAIKTLKKIMSDKDNPTEMEKLLIELCDADGDFTDKRLIKELVQYARS
;
A
#
# COMPACT_ATOMS: atom_id res chain seq x y z
N MET A 1 -22.29 7.92 23.56
CA MET A 1 -21.91 7.35 22.24
C MET A 1 -20.43 7.63 22.06
N PHE A 2 -19.57 6.61 22.09
CA PHE A 2 -18.14 6.82 21.80
C PHE A 2 -18.01 7.10 20.30
N VAL A 3 -17.47 8.27 19.93
CA VAL A 3 -17.13 8.57 18.55
C VAL A 3 -15.84 7.80 18.25
N ILE A 4 -15.90 6.81 17.36
CA ILE A 4 -14.70 6.08 16.91
C ILE A 4 -13.82 7.06 16.13
N SER A 5 -12.65 7.37 16.68
CA SER A 5 -11.67 8.25 16.04
C SER A 5 -10.83 7.44 15.05
N THR A 6 -10.82 7.89 13.79
CA THR A 6 -10.04 7.28 12.70
C THR A 6 -8.94 8.23 12.24
N ILE A 7 -7.79 7.68 11.85
CA ILE A 7 -6.73 8.42 11.18
C ILE A 7 -6.21 7.63 9.98
N VAL A 8 -5.89 8.35 8.91
CA VAL A 8 -5.16 7.82 7.75
C VAL A 8 -3.74 8.35 7.78
N ILE A 9 -2.77 7.44 7.72
CA ILE A 9 -1.35 7.73 7.62
C ILE A 9 -0.86 7.21 6.29
N TYR A 10 0.00 7.96 5.59
CA TYR A 10 0.58 7.46 4.34
C TYR A 10 2.07 7.76 4.20
N LYS A 11 2.77 6.89 3.44
CA LYS A 11 4.09 7.19 2.90
C LYS A 11 4.07 7.03 1.39
N SER A 12 4.30 8.12 0.65
CA SER A 12 4.25 8.12 -0.81
C SER A 12 5.52 8.66 -1.44
N LYS A 13 6.00 8.01 -2.51
CA LYS A 13 7.13 8.47 -3.32
C LYS A 13 6.67 9.08 -4.66
N TYR A 14 5.67 8.48 -5.29
CA TYR A 14 5.15 8.85 -6.62
C TYR A 14 3.65 9.23 -6.59
N GLY A 15 3.14 9.68 -5.45
CA GLY A 15 1.82 10.29 -5.32
C GLY A 15 0.62 9.34 -5.15
N SER A 16 0.64 8.12 -5.71
CA SER A 16 -0.55 7.23 -5.67
C SER A 16 -1.04 6.95 -4.24
N THR A 17 -0.13 6.60 -3.34
CA THR A 17 -0.48 6.34 -1.93
C THR A 17 -1.08 7.56 -1.23
N LYS A 18 -0.57 8.75 -1.54
CA LYS A 18 -1.12 10.01 -1.01
C LYS A 18 -2.54 10.22 -1.53
N GLN A 19 -2.75 10.04 -2.82
CA GLN A 19 -4.06 10.20 -3.45
C GLN A 19 -5.11 9.24 -2.87
N TYR A 20 -4.76 7.96 -2.70
CA TYR A 20 -5.63 7.02 -2.01
C TYR A 20 -5.88 7.38 -0.54
N ALA A 21 -4.87 7.85 0.18
CA ALA A 21 -5.02 8.28 1.57
C ALA A 21 -5.99 9.47 1.70
N GLU A 22 -5.89 10.44 0.79
CA GLU A 22 -6.77 11.60 0.73
C GLU A 22 -8.21 11.18 0.41
N TRP A 23 -8.42 10.31 -0.57
CA TRP A 23 -9.77 9.78 -0.87
C TRP A 23 -10.37 8.99 0.29
N ILE A 24 -9.59 8.14 0.96
CA ILE A 24 -10.06 7.38 2.12
C ILE A 24 -10.41 8.33 3.27
N ALA A 25 -9.59 9.34 3.52
CA ALA A 25 -9.81 10.31 4.57
C ALA A 25 -11.05 11.19 4.31
N GLU A 26 -11.27 11.58 3.06
CA GLU A 26 -12.46 12.29 2.59
C GLU A 26 -13.73 11.46 2.86
N GLU A 27 -13.76 10.20 2.43
CA GLU A 27 -14.90 9.30 2.64
C GLU A 27 -15.18 9.02 4.12
N LEU A 28 -14.13 8.98 4.95
CA LEU A 28 -14.26 8.73 6.39
C LEU A 28 -14.40 10.01 7.22
N ASN A 29 -14.35 11.18 6.59
CA ASN A 29 -14.31 12.50 7.24
C ASN A 29 -13.31 12.51 8.41
N CYS A 30 -12.06 12.11 8.14
CA CYS A 30 -11.04 11.93 9.18
C CYS A 30 -9.71 12.58 8.80
N LYS A 31 -8.78 12.62 9.78
CA LYS A 31 -7.47 13.24 9.59
C LYS A 31 -6.59 12.38 8.69
N VAL A 32 -5.83 13.01 7.79
CA VAL A 32 -4.78 12.38 6.99
C VAL A 32 -3.42 13.00 7.29
N LEU A 33 -2.38 12.19 7.46
CA LEU A 33 -1.00 12.64 7.74
C LEU A 33 0.05 11.89 6.91
N ASP A 34 1.11 12.61 6.53
CA ASP A 34 2.31 12.01 5.96
C ASP A 34 3.20 11.40 7.07
N ALA A 35 3.54 10.13 6.92
CA ALA A 35 4.40 9.37 7.82
C ALA A 35 5.82 9.95 7.97
N LYS A 36 6.24 10.90 7.12
CA LYS A 36 7.55 11.58 7.21
C LYS A 36 7.72 12.38 8.51
N ASN A 37 6.64 12.94 9.06
CA ASN A 37 6.72 13.96 10.11
C ASN A 37 5.98 13.56 11.40
N ILE A 38 5.77 12.26 11.63
CA ILE A 38 5.01 11.76 12.79
C ILE A 38 5.71 10.57 13.44
N GLY A 39 5.44 10.39 14.73
CA GLY A 39 5.80 9.22 15.53
C GLY A 39 4.57 8.43 15.98
N ILE A 40 4.82 7.38 16.76
CA ILE A 40 3.76 6.53 17.29
C ILE A 40 2.82 7.30 18.23
N SER A 41 3.32 8.26 19.01
CA SER A 41 2.54 9.08 19.93
C SER A 41 1.43 9.88 19.23
N ASP A 42 1.64 10.26 17.96
CA ASP A 42 0.67 11.04 17.18
C ASP A 42 -0.54 10.23 16.73
N ILE A 43 -0.49 8.90 16.84
CA ILE A 43 -1.53 8.01 16.32
C ILE A 43 -2.17 7.10 17.39
N LEU A 44 -1.57 6.98 18.59
CA LEU A 44 -2.06 6.07 19.63
C LEU A 44 -3.41 6.47 20.25
N HIS A 45 -3.82 7.74 20.14
CA HIS A 45 -5.11 8.20 20.63
C HIS A 45 -6.28 7.93 19.66
N TYR A 46 -6.00 7.39 18.47
CA TYR A 46 -7.04 6.94 17.55
C TYR A 46 -7.44 5.49 17.83
N ASN A 47 -8.69 5.15 17.52
CA ASN A 47 -9.21 3.79 17.66
C ASN A 47 -8.90 2.97 16.40
N THR A 48 -9.08 3.59 15.23
CA THR A 48 -8.81 3.00 13.92
C THR A 48 -7.64 3.70 13.27
N ILE A 49 -6.64 2.92 12.86
CA ILE A 49 -5.43 3.41 12.19
C ILE A 49 -5.37 2.77 10.81
N ILE A 50 -5.43 3.60 9.77
CA ILE A 50 -5.29 3.17 8.38
C ILE A 50 -3.91 3.61 7.90
N TYR A 51 -3.07 2.68 7.47
CA TYR A 51 -1.73 2.96 6.98
C TYR A 51 -1.57 2.61 5.49
N GLY A 52 -1.23 3.61 4.68
CA GLY A 52 -0.92 3.47 3.27
C GLY A 52 0.57 3.50 2.98
N GLY A 53 1.08 2.51 2.24
CA GLY A 53 2.47 2.55 1.76
C GLY A 53 2.60 2.14 0.29
N GLY A 54 3.43 2.85 -0.46
CA GLY A 54 3.87 2.38 -1.77
C GLY A 54 4.62 1.05 -1.66
N LEU A 55 4.31 0.09 -2.53
CA LEU A 55 4.97 -1.22 -2.58
C LEU A 55 6.17 -1.16 -3.52
N TYR A 56 7.38 -1.32 -2.97
CA TYR A 56 8.63 -1.28 -3.72
C TYR A 56 9.47 -2.52 -3.41
N ALA A 57 9.67 -3.40 -4.40
CA ALA A 57 10.33 -4.70 -4.21
C ALA A 57 9.81 -5.39 -2.94
N GLU A 58 8.49 -5.69 -2.93
CA GLU A 58 7.76 -6.31 -1.82
C GLU A 58 7.78 -5.55 -0.49
N THR A 59 8.39 -4.36 -0.42
CA THR A 59 8.54 -3.58 0.81
C THR A 59 7.51 -2.46 0.85
N ILE A 60 6.71 -2.40 1.92
CA ILE A 60 5.73 -1.36 2.15
C ILE A 60 6.47 -0.14 2.74
N ALA A 61 6.42 0.97 2.01
CA ALA A 61 7.10 2.19 2.42
C ALA A 61 6.65 2.64 3.82
N GLY A 62 7.61 2.78 4.74
CA GLY A 62 7.39 3.31 6.09
C GLY A 62 6.67 2.38 7.09
N VAL A 63 6.41 1.11 6.71
CA VAL A 63 5.70 0.13 7.55
C VAL A 63 6.35 -0.12 8.91
N THR A 64 7.63 0.24 9.07
CA THR A 64 8.36 0.13 10.33
C THR A 64 7.73 0.91 11.48
N LEU A 65 6.97 1.98 11.19
CA LEU A 65 6.18 2.68 12.20
C LEU A 65 5.20 1.73 12.91
N LEU A 66 4.55 0.84 12.15
CA LEU A 66 3.64 -0.17 12.70
C LEU A 66 4.44 -1.31 13.33
N THR A 67 5.42 -1.84 12.60
CA THR A 67 6.05 -3.10 13.00
C THR A 67 6.95 -2.99 14.22
N LYS A 68 7.53 -1.81 14.49
CA LYS A 68 8.28 -1.55 15.73
C LYS A 68 7.39 -1.22 16.94
N ASN A 69 6.10 -0.97 16.73
CA ASN A 69 5.18 -0.51 17.79
C ASN A 69 3.97 -1.43 17.97
N ARG A 70 4.06 -2.69 17.52
CA ARG A 70 2.95 -3.65 17.51
C ARG A 70 2.26 -3.79 18.86
N ASP A 71 3.04 -3.92 19.94
CA ASP A 71 2.50 -4.10 21.28
C ASP A 71 1.62 -2.93 21.72
N LYS A 72 1.89 -1.72 21.22
CA LYS A 72 1.10 -0.51 21.49
C LYS A 72 -0.14 -0.41 20.60
N LEU A 73 -0.20 -1.19 19.53
CA LEU A 73 -1.26 -1.19 18.52
C LEU A 73 -2.22 -2.38 18.65
N LYS A 74 -1.97 -3.32 19.57
CA LYS A 74 -2.74 -4.56 19.73
C LYS A 74 -4.25 -4.36 19.94
N ASP A 75 -4.63 -3.27 20.60
CA ASP A 75 -6.04 -2.94 20.91
C ASP A 75 -6.64 -1.97 19.88
N LYS A 76 -5.94 -1.73 18.76
CA LYS A 76 -6.35 -0.81 17.70
C LYS A 76 -6.87 -1.59 16.50
N LYS A 77 -7.87 -1.02 15.82
CA LYS A 77 -8.29 -1.52 14.51
C LYS A 77 -7.26 -1.08 13.46
N LEU A 78 -6.39 -2.00 13.06
CA LEU A 78 -5.34 -1.73 12.10
C LEU A 78 -5.78 -2.14 10.68
N ILE A 79 -5.70 -1.19 9.76
CA ILE A 79 -5.95 -1.41 8.34
C ILE A 79 -4.70 -0.96 7.58
N VAL A 80 -4.23 -1.78 6.65
CA VAL A 80 -3.10 -1.47 5.80
C VAL A 80 -3.56 -1.44 4.35
N PHE A 81 -3.11 -0.48 3.56
CA PHE A 81 -3.25 -0.57 2.11
C PHE A 81 -1.91 -0.34 1.42
N THR A 82 -1.75 -1.00 0.30
CA THR A 82 -0.58 -0.85 -0.57
C THR A 82 -0.98 -0.24 -1.89
N THR A 83 -0.06 0.51 -2.50
CA THR A 83 -0.23 0.99 -3.87
C THR A 83 0.99 0.60 -4.71
N GLY A 84 0.76 0.04 -5.89
CA GLY A 84 1.84 -0.34 -6.79
C GLY A 84 1.31 -0.89 -8.11
N ILE A 85 2.20 -1.54 -8.86
CA ILE A 85 1.87 -2.18 -10.14
C ILE A 85 1.61 -3.69 -9.99
N THR A 86 1.69 -4.22 -8.77
CA THR A 86 1.38 -5.62 -8.53
C THR A 86 -0.11 -5.86 -8.80
N PRO A 87 -0.48 -6.83 -9.65
CA PRO A 87 -1.86 -7.15 -9.95
C PRO A 87 -2.70 -7.42 -8.68
N ILE A 88 -3.97 -7.01 -8.72
CA ILE A 88 -4.88 -7.00 -7.56
C ILE A 88 -5.20 -8.43 -7.07
N ASP A 89 -5.25 -9.41 -7.96
CA ASP A 89 -5.73 -10.78 -7.66
C ASP A 89 -4.64 -11.78 -7.23
N CYS A 90 -3.46 -11.31 -6.85
CA CYS A 90 -2.35 -12.19 -6.44
C CYS A 90 -2.27 -12.39 -4.93
N ARG A 91 -3.29 -13.00 -4.30
CA ARG A 91 -3.31 -13.24 -2.84
C ARG A 91 -2.07 -14.00 -2.33
N ASP A 92 -1.70 -15.07 -3.03
CA ASP A 92 -0.52 -15.87 -2.70
C ASP A 92 0.79 -15.05 -2.69
N TYR A 93 0.93 -14.09 -3.60
CA TYR A 93 2.07 -13.18 -3.65
C TYR A 93 2.09 -12.26 -2.42
N TYR A 94 0.93 -11.72 -2.05
CA TYR A 94 0.80 -10.87 -0.87
C TYR A 94 1.17 -11.64 0.40
N ASP A 95 0.58 -12.81 0.61
CA ASP A 95 0.79 -13.58 1.84
C ASP A 95 2.24 -14.08 1.97
N LYS A 96 2.77 -14.68 0.90
CA LYS A 96 4.10 -15.32 0.93
C LYS A 96 5.27 -14.33 0.88
N LEU A 97 5.11 -13.22 0.18
CA LEU A 97 6.22 -12.31 -0.12
C LEU A 97 6.06 -10.94 0.55
N VAL A 98 4.91 -10.29 0.43
CA VAL A 98 4.71 -8.94 0.98
C VAL A 98 4.53 -9.00 2.50
N ILE A 99 3.55 -9.76 2.98
CA ILE A 99 3.22 -9.82 4.40
C ILE A 99 4.38 -10.41 5.19
N LYS A 100 4.90 -11.57 4.77
CA LYS A 100 6.05 -12.22 5.42
C LYS A 100 7.27 -11.28 5.52
N LYS A 101 7.58 -10.52 4.47
CA LYS A 101 8.74 -9.60 4.46
C LYS A 101 8.55 -8.41 5.38
N ASN A 102 7.37 -7.80 5.38
CA ASN A 102 7.14 -6.56 6.13
C ASN A 102 6.75 -6.83 7.58
N PHE A 103 5.97 -7.88 7.82
CA PHE A 103 5.36 -8.17 9.10
C PHE A 103 5.98 -9.41 9.78
N GLY A 104 6.77 -10.24 9.09
CA GLY A 104 7.32 -11.47 9.69
C GLY A 104 6.25 -12.53 9.87
N SER A 105 6.16 -13.13 11.06
CA SER A 105 5.18 -14.17 11.39
C SER A 105 3.82 -13.66 11.87
N ILE A 106 3.49 -12.37 11.65
CA ILE A 106 2.14 -11.87 12.01
C ILE A 106 1.11 -12.60 11.14
N SER A 107 0.06 -13.07 11.80
CA SER A 107 -1.14 -13.54 11.13
C SER A 107 -1.87 -12.39 10.43
N LEU A 108 -2.42 -12.66 9.24
CA LEU A 108 -3.35 -11.76 8.55
C LEU A 108 -4.59 -11.41 9.40
N SER A 109 -4.84 -12.11 10.50
CA SER A 109 -5.91 -11.77 11.45
C SER A 109 -5.67 -10.45 12.19
N ASP A 110 -4.42 -10.03 12.33
CA ASP A 110 -4.06 -8.93 13.22
C ASP A 110 -4.29 -7.55 12.57
N PHE A 111 -4.47 -7.53 11.25
CA PHE A 111 -4.84 -6.36 10.48
C PHE A 111 -5.47 -6.74 9.14
N LYS A 112 -6.36 -5.89 8.62
CA LYS A 112 -6.91 -6.07 7.27
C LYS A 112 -5.99 -5.38 6.25
N ILE A 113 -5.62 -6.06 5.16
CA ILE A 113 -4.82 -5.48 4.07
C ILE A 113 -5.63 -5.32 2.78
N TYR A 114 -5.38 -4.23 2.05
CA TYR A 114 -5.89 -3.95 0.71
C TYR A 114 -4.73 -3.63 -0.26
N ASN A 115 -4.91 -3.93 -1.54
CA ASN A 115 -3.99 -3.52 -2.61
C ASN A 115 -4.74 -2.68 -3.64
N PHE A 116 -4.13 -1.58 -4.04
CA PHE A 116 -4.66 -0.70 -5.06
C PHE A 116 -3.65 -0.43 -6.18
N PRO A 117 -4.11 -0.34 -7.44
CA PRO A 117 -3.26 0.01 -8.56
C PRO A 117 -2.69 1.43 -8.40
N GLY A 118 -1.40 1.58 -8.65
CA GLY A 118 -0.68 2.86 -8.58
C GLY A 118 -0.40 3.45 -9.96
N LYS A 119 0.32 4.57 -9.95
CA LYS A 119 0.87 5.20 -11.15
C LYS A 119 2.12 4.43 -11.57
N MET A 120 2.23 4.18 -12.87
CA MET A 120 3.47 3.78 -13.53
C MET A 120 3.73 4.81 -14.62
N VAL A 121 4.29 5.96 -14.24
CA VAL A 121 4.62 7.04 -15.17
C VAL A 121 6.14 7.19 -15.19
N THR A 122 6.75 6.72 -16.27
CA THR A 122 8.20 6.54 -16.43
C THR A 122 8.95 7.85 -16.26
N SER A 123 8.36 8.95 -16.74
CA SER A 123 8.92 10.30 -16.60
C SER A 123 9.01 10.78 -15.15
N GLU A 124 8.11 10.32 -14.27
CA GLU A 124 8.05 10.66 -12.84
C GLU A 124 8.99 9.79 -11.98
N LEU A 125 9.41 8.63 -12.49
CA LEU A 125 10.33 7.74 -11.78
C LEU A 125 11.72 8.36 -11.62
N SER A 126 12.33 8.16 -10.44
CA SER A 126 13.74 8.46 -10.24
C SER A 126 14.61 7.61 -11.16
N PHE A 127 15.82 8.09 -11.50
CA PHE A 127 16.74 7.36 -12.36
C PHE A 127 16.95 5.90 -11.92
N VAL A 128 17.15 5.69 -10.62
CA VAL A 128 17.34 4.35 -10.03
C VAL A 128 16.12 3.46 -10.27
N HIS A 129 14.89 3.93 -9.98
CA HIS A 129 13.68 3.11 -10.16
C HIS A 129 13.36 2.89 -11.64
N ARG A 130 13.59 3.91 -12.48
CA ARG A 130 13.41 3.82 -13.92
C ARG A 130 14.29 2.73 -14.51
N THR A 131 15.57 2.72 -14.14
CA THR A 131 16.52 1.68 -14.59
C THR A 131 16.12 0.30 -14.07
N ALA A 132 15.75 0.18 -12.79
CA ALA A 132 15.32 -1.09 -12.21
C ALA A 132 14.10 -1.68 -12.94
N ILE A 133 13.06 -0.87 -13.20
CA ILE A 133 11.85 -1.30 -13.91
C ILE A 133 12.18 -1.68 -15.36
N LYS A 134 13.02 -0.91 -16.07
CA LYS A 134 13.47 -1.26 -17.42
C LYS A 134 14.20 -2.59 -17.47
N THR A 135 15.14 -2.82 -16.54
CA THR A 135 15.87 -4.09 -16.46
C THR A 135 14.93 -5.25 -16.15
N LEU A 136 14.02 -5.09 -15.18
CA LEU A 136 13.05 -6.12 -14.82
C LEU A 136 12.14 -6.46 -16.01
N LYS A 137 11.60 -5.43 -16.68
CA LYS A 137 10.78 -5.60 -17.89
C LYS A 137 11.53 -6.39 -18.96
N LYS A 138 12.79 -6.04 -19.21
CA LYS A 138 13.63 -6.75 -20.18
C LYS A 138 13.79 -8.23 -19.80
N ILE A 139 14.17 -8.52 -18.55
CA ILE A 139 14.32 -9.90 -18.06
C ILE A 139 13.02 -10.69 -18.25
N MET A 140 11.87 -10.10 -17.94
CA MET A 140 10.57 -10.77 -18.10
C MET A 140 10.21 -10.98 -19.58
N SER A 141 10.54 -10.02 -20.44
CA SER A 141 10.25 -10.07 -21.89
C SER A 141 11.12 -11.07 -22.63
N ASP A 142 12.35 -11.30 -22.15
CA ASP A 142 13.32 -12.22 -22.75
C ASP A 142 13.06 -13.70 -22.36
N LYS A 143 12.06 -13.99 -21.51
CA LYS A 143 11.72 -15.37 -21.11
C LYS A 143 10.92 -16.09 -22.20
N ASP A 144 11.25 -17.35 -22.45
CA ASP A 144 10.46 -18.21 -23.35
C ASP A 144 9.03 -18.43 -22.83
N ASN A 145 8.86 -18.53 -21.51
CA ASN A 145 7.58 -18.79 -20.85
C ASN A 145 7.39 -17.85 -19.63
N PRO A 146 7.04 -16.57 -19.85
CA PRO A 146 6.73 -15.65 -18.77
C PRO A 146 5.43 -16.05 -18.07
N THR A 147 5.39 -15.90 -16.75
CA THR A 147 4.17 -16.12 -15.95
C THR A 147 3.10 -15.07 -16.25
N GLU A 148 1.84 -15.35 -15.93
CA GLU A 148 0.74 -14.37 -16.11
C GLU A 148 0.99 -13.06 -15.34
N MET A 149 1.57 -13.13 -14.14
CA MET A 149 1.97 -11.94 -13.39
C MET A 149 3.02 -11.12 -14.16
N GLU A 150 4.02 -11.78 -14.75
CA GLU A 150 5.07 -11.10 -15.52
C GLU A 150 4.50 -10.44 -16.78
N LYS A 151 3.57 -11.11 -17.48
CA LYS A 151 2.87 -10.53 -18.64
C LYS A 151 2.11 -9.25 -18.24
N LEU A 152 1.33 -9.31 -17.15
CA LEU A 152 0.60 -8.14 -16.64
C LEU A 152 1.55 -7.01 -16.21
N LEU A 153 2.69 -7.33 -15.59
CA LEU A 153 3.70 -6.34 -15.22
C LEU A 153 4.35 -5.69 -16.45
N ILE A 154 4.63 -6.45 -17.51
CA ILE A 154 5.11 -5.92 -18.78
C ILE A 154 4.09 -4.95 -19.36
N GLU A 155 2.82 -5.36 -19.47
CA GLU A 155 1.72 -4.53 -20.00
C GLU A 155 1.55 -3.23 -19.20
N LEU A 156 1.59 -3.29 -17.87
CA LEU A 156 1.52 -2.09 -17.01
C LEU A 156 2.72 -1.16 -17.20
N CYS A 157 3.91 -1.70 -17.45
CA CYS A 157 5.09 -0.90 -17.76
C CYS A 157 5.02 -0.27 -19.16
N ASP A 158 4.41 -0.95 -20.13
CA ASP A 158 4.20 -0.44 -21.48
C ASP A 158 3.11 0.63 -21.58
N ALA A 159 2.04 0.45 -20.80
CA ALA A 159 0.90 1.36 -20.80
C ALA A 159 1.23 2.75 -20.22
N ASP A 160 2.29 2.86 -19.41
CA ASP A 160 2.87 4.12 -18.90
C ASP A 160 1.82 5.17 -18.48
N GLY A 161 1.10 4.92 -17.39
CA GLY A 161 -0.06 5.73 -17.01
C GLY A 161 -0.41 5.76 -15.53
N ASP A 162 -1.49 6.49 -15.24
CA ASP A 162 -2.12 6.54 -13.93
C ASP A 162 -3.28 5.54 -13.88
N PHE A 163 -3.11 4.49 -13.08
CA PHE A 163 -4.11 3.43 -12.91
C PHE A 163 -4.88 3.57 -11.59
N THR A 164 -4.76 4.70 -10.90
CA THR A 164 -5.49 4.93 -9.64
C THR A 164 -6.99 5.01 -9.87
N ASP A 165 -7.77 4.39 -8.99
CA ASP A 165 -9.22 4.34 -9.05
C ASP A 165 -9.83 4.46 -7.65
N LYS A 166 -10.50 5.60 -7.40
CA LYS A 166 -11.21 5.88 -6.13
C LYS A 166 -12.27 4.83 -5.82
N ARG A 167 -12.89 4.19 -6.83
CA ARG A 167 -13.97 3.21 -6.62
C ARG A 167 -13.50 1.97 -5.86
N LEU A 168 -12.20 1.67 -5.89
CA LEU A 168 -11.62 0.50 -5.24
C LEU A 168 -11.54 0.63 -3.71
N ILE A 169 -11.64 1.85 -3.15
CA ILE A 169 -11.54 2.04 -1.69
C ILE A 169 -12.81 1.64 -0.93
N LYS A 170 -13.90 1.31 -1.64
CA LYS A 170 -15.22 1.06 -1.04
C LYS A 170 -15.19 0.01 0.06
N GLU A 171 -14.56 -1.14 -0.19
CA GLU A 171 -14.47 -2.22 0.80
C GLU A 171 -13.66 -1.76 2.03
N LEU A 172 -12.55 -1.06 1.81
CA LEU A 172 -11.73 -0.52 2.89
C LEU A 172 -12.51 0.48 3.75
N VAL A 173 -13.22 1.42 3.14
CA VAL A 173 -14.03 2.43 3.83
C VAL A 173 -15.17 1.77 4.61
N GLN A 174 -15.87 0.80 4.00
CA GLN A 174 -16.93 0.06 4.67
C GLN A 174 -16.40 -0.72 5.87
N TYR A 175 -15.27 -1.42 5.70
CA TYR A 175 -14.61 -2.11 6.79
C TYR A 175 -14.17 -1.15 7.89
N ALA A 176 -13.62 0.03 7.56
CA ALA A 176 -13.20 1.01 8.56
C ALA A 176 -14.37 1.49 9.45
N ARG A 177 -15.57 1.67 8.86
CA ARG A 177 -16.79 2.12 9.56
C ARG A 177 -17.42 1.06 10.47
N SER A 178 -17.06 -0.22 10.32
CA SER A 178 -17.68 -1.33 11.05
C SER A 178 -17.25 -1.47 12.50
#